data_AF-A0A182G9N4-F1
#
_entry.id   AF-A0A182G9N4-F1
#
_cell.length_a   1.000
_cell.length_b   1.000
_cell.length_c   1.000
_cell.angle_alpha   90.00
_cell.angle_beta   90.00
_cell.angle_gamma   90.00
#
_symmetry.space_group_name_H-M   'P 1'
#
loop_
_entity.id
_entity.type
_entity.pdbx_description
1 polymer ?
#
loop_
_entity_poly.entity_id
_entity_poly.type
_entity_poly.pdbx_seq_one_letter_code
_entity_poly.pdbx_strand_id
1 'polypeptide(L)'
;MPVPTFDGRYESWPKFKAMFKDLVDKGPDPPAVKLYHLDKALVGSAAGLIDAKTINEGNYAHAWQILEERFENKRHAIDSHIHGLLNLKRMTKKSHLELRSLVDECSKHVEGLKFLERDFDGVGEDFVIHLLAAALHNDVRHM
;
A
#
# COMPACT_ATOMS: atom_id res chain seq x y z
N MET A 1 10.25 17.04 -5.44
CA MET A 1 9.31 15.89 -5.57
C MET A 1 8.20 16.08 -4.56
N PRO A 2 6.93 15.74 -4.86
CA PRO A 2 5.88 15.77 -3.86
C PRO A 2 6.18 14.75 -2.75
N VAL A 3 5.88 15.11 -1.50
CA VAL A 3 5.98 14.18 -0.37
C VAL A 3 4.96 13.06 -0.58
N PRO A 4 5.33 11.77 -0.46
CA PRO A 4 4.38 10.68 -0.60
C PRO A 4 3.29 10.78 0.46
N THR A 5 2.07 10.37 0.12
CA THR A 5 0.96 10.28 1.08
C THR A 5 0.75 8.86 1.55
N PHE A 6 0.16 8.70 2.73
CA PHE A 6 -0.16 7.41 3.34
C PHE A 6 -1.59 7.41 3.87
N ASP A 7 -2.39 6.47 3.39
CA ASP A 7 -3.82 6.37 3.70
C ASP A 7 -4.14 5.42 4.86
N GLY A 8 -3.13 4.78 5.45
CA GLY A 8 -3.26 3.81 6.55
C GLY A 8 -3.39 2.36 6.10
N ARG A 9 -3.31 2.05 4.81
CA ARG A 9 -3.30 0.68 4.31
C ARG A 9 -1.96 0.00 4.58
N TYR A 10 -1.98 -1.13 5.27
CA TYR A 10 -0.78 -1.91 5.61
C TYR A 10 0.04 -2.29 4.38
N GLU A 11 -0.61 -2.63 3.26
CA GLU A 11 0.09 -2.98 2.03
C GLU A 11 0.88 -1.81 1.42
N SER A 12 0.47 -0.57 1.70
CA SER A 12 1.12 0.65 1.22
C SER A 12 2.23 1.14 2.15
N TRP A 13 2.25 0.67 3.41
CA TRP A 13 3.17 1.15 4.44
C TRP A 13 4.66 0.98 4.06
N PRO A 14 5.12 -0.19 3.59
CA PRO A 14 6.53 -0.40 3.26
C PRO A 14 7.05 0.60 2.21
N LYS A 15 6.24 0.83 1.17
CA LYS A 15 6.57 1.79 0.09
C LYS A 15 6.57 3.22 0.61
N PHE A 16 5.55 3.61 1.38
CA PHE A 16 5.49 4.94 1.99
C PHE A 16 6.71 5.19 2.89
N LYS A 17 7.02 4.25 3.78
CA LYS A 17 8.14 4.32 4.72
C LYS A 17 9.46 4.56 3.98
N ALA A 18 9.73 3.77 2.94
CA ALA A 18 10.95 3.89 2.14
C ALA A 18 11.04 5.26 1.45
N MET A 19 9.98 5.69 0.77
CA MET A 19 9.95 6.98 0.04
C MET A 19 10.02 8.17 0.99
N PHE A 20 9.29 8.15 2.10
CA PHE A 20 9.27 9.25 3.07
C PHE A 20 10.61 9.37 3.79
N LYS A 21 11.24 8.24 4.18
CA LYS A 21 12.57 8.29 4.79
C LYS A 21 13.61 8.88 3.85
N ASP A 22 13.55 8.50 2.57
CA ASP A 22 14.52 8.99 1.59
C ASP A 22 14.37 10.50 1.30
N LEU A 23 13.13 10.98 1.22
CA LEU A 23 12.84 12.37 0.87
C LEU A 23 12.89 13.34 2.06
N VAL A 24 12.42 12.93 3.23
CA VAL A 24 12.20 13.82 4.39
C VAL A 24 13.15 13.46 5.53
N ASP A 25 13.20 12.19 5.95
CA ASP A 25 13.97 11.79 7.15
C ASP A 25 15.47 11.98 6.99
N LYS A 26 16.03 11.59 5.83
CA LYS A 26 17.45 11.82 5.48
C LYS A 26 17.76 13.27 5.08
N GLY A 27 16.74 14.10 4.91
CA GLY A 27 16.87 15.49 4.54
C GLY A 27 17.45 16.36 5.68
N PRO A 28 17.95 17.57 5.35
CA PRO A 28 18.55 18.49 6.32
C PRO A 28 17.52 19.21 7.20
N ASP A 29 16.22 18.98 6.99
CA ASP A 29 15.15 19.69 7.68
C ASP A 29 15.18 19.46 9.20
N PRO A 30 14.83 20.47 10.01
CA PRO A 30 14.71 20.30 11.45
C PRO A 30 13.51 19.38 11.81
N PRO A 31 13.53 18.72 12.98
CA PRO A 31 12.48 17.78 13.40
C PRO A 31 11.05 18.33 13.31
N ALA A 32 10.83 19.61 13.64
CA ALA A 32 9.52 20.25 13.54
C ALA A 32 8.99 20.31 12.10
N VAL A 33 9.86 20.55 11.12
CA VAL A 33 9.50 20.57 9.70
C VAL A 33 9.23 19.15 9.20
N LYS A 34 10.03 18.17 9.62
CA LYS A 34 9.78 16.75 9.32
C LYS A 34 8.44 16.27 9.88
N LEU A 35 8.10 16.69 11.09
CA LEU A 35 6.82 16.40 11.74
C LEU A 35 5.63 17.03 11.00
N TYR A 36 5.77 18.28 10.55
CA TYR A 36 4.77 18.93 9.71
C TYR A 36 4.55 18.17 8.39
N HIS A 37 5.63 17.76 7.72
CA HIS A 37 5.52 16.95 6.50
C HIS A 37 4.88 15.59 6.77
N LEU A 38 5.19 14.97 7.90
CA LEU A 38 4.61 13.70 8.30
C LEU A 38 3.09 13.83 8.51
N ASP A 39 2.64 14.81 9.31
CA ASP A 39 1.22 15.08 9.53
C ASP A 39 0.46 15.29 8.20
N LYS A 40 1.02 16.10 7.29
CA LYS A 40 0.40 16.36 5.98
C LYS A 40 0.43 15.17 5.03
N ALA A 41 1.36 14.24 5.21
CA ALA A 41 1.41 13.02 4.42
C ALA A 41 0.33 12.01 4.85
N LEU A 42 -0.15 12.08 6.10
CA LEU A 42 -1.17 11.17 6.60
C LEU A 42 -2.57 11.60 6.15
N VAL A 43 -3.21 10.72 5.39
CA VAL A 43 -4.53 10.94 4.80
C VAL A 43 -5.44 9.75 5.11
N GLY A 44 -6.71 9.84 4.73
CA GLY A 44 -7.66 8.72 4.87
C GLY A 44 -7.72 8.18 6.30
N SER A 45 -7.48 6.88 6.48
CA SER A 45 -7.55 6.24 7.79
C SER A 45 -6.33 6.49 8.70
N ALA A 46 -5.22 7.01 8.14
CA ALA A 46 -4.05 7.42 8.90
C ALA A 46 -4.11 8.89 9.36
N ALA A 47 -5.04 9.68 8.82
CA ALA A 47 -5.19 11.09 9.21
C ALA A 47 -5.51 11.21 10.71
N GLY A 48 -4.87 12.17 11.38
CA GLY A 48 -5.07 12.41 12.82
C GLY A 48 -4.49 11.34 13.74
N LEU A 49 -3.69 10.41 13.22
CA LEU A 49 -2.97 9.42 14.04
C LEU A 49 -1.98 10.07 15.00
N ILE A 50 -1.34 11.15 14.54
CA ILE A 50 -0.45 11.96 15.36
C ILE A 50 -1.33 13.01 16.04
N ASP A 51 -1.43 12.93 17.36
CA ASP A 51 -2.26 13.86 18.13
C ASP A 51 -1.61 15.24 18.28
N ALA A 52 -2.42 16.23 18.65
CA ALA A 52 -1.96 17.61 18.84
C ALA A 52 -0.87 17.72 19.92
N LYS A 53 -0.86 16.80 20.90
CA LYS A 53 0.15 16.75 21.96
C LYS A 53 1.52 16.41 21.38
N THR A 54 1.60 15.36 20.57
CA THR A 54 2.84 14.93 19.89
C THR A 54 3.36 16.02 18.94
N ILE A 55 2.46 16.73 18.26
CA ILE A 55 2.81 17.88 17.42
C ILE A 55 3.42 19.02 18.24
N ASN A 56 2.79 19.37 19.36
CA ASN A 56 3.23 20.47 20.22
C ASN A 56 4.56 20.17 20.93
N GLU A 57 4.83 18.91 21.25
CA GLU A 57 6.13 18.46 21.77
C GLU A 57 7.24 18.45 20.69
N GLY A 58 6.89 18.64 19.41
CA GLY A 58 7.84 18.72 18.31
C GLY A 58 8.62 17.42 18.07
N ASN A 59 8.11 16.30 18.60
CA ASN A 59 8.86 15.06 18.68
C ASN A 59 8.59 14.17 17.46
N TYR A 60 9.26 14.50 16.35
CA TYR A 60 9.20 13.71 15.11
C TYR A 60 9.52 12.22 15.34
N ALA A 61 10.52 11.90 16.19
CA ALA A 61 10.89 10.52 16.46
C ALA A 61 9.75 9.74 17.12
N HIS A 62 9.07 10.34 18.09
CA HIS A 62 7.89 9.72 18.73
C HIS A 62 6.73 9.56 17.75
N ALA A 63 6.43 10.59 16.96
CA ALA A 63 5.41 10.50 15.92
C ALA A 63 5.70 9.36 14.94
N TRP A 64 6.95 9.23 14.49
CA TRP A 64 7.37 8.15 13.60
C TRP A 64 7.22 6.77 14.24
N GLN A 65 7.57 6.64 15.52
CA GLN A 65 7.42 5.40 16.28
C GLN A 65 5.95 4.95 16.36
N ILE A 66 5.00 5.87 16.56
CA ILE A 66 3.56 5.54 16.56
C ILE A 66 3.14 4.90 15.23
N LEU A 67 3.66 5.39 14.10
CA LEU A 67 3.37 4.80 12.79
C LEU A 67 4.02 3.43 12.64
N GLU A 68 5.29 3.27 13.05
CA GLU A 68 5.97 1.97 13.01
C GLU A 68 5.25 0.93 13.88
N GLU A 69 4.88 1.26 15.12
CA GLU A 69 4.14 0.34 16.00
C GLU A 69 2.81 -0.09 15.40
N ARG A 70 2.11 0.83 14.72
CA ARG A 70 0.80 0.54 14.12
C ARG A 70 0.89 -0.22 12.81
N PHE A 71 1.89 0.06 11.96
CA PHE A 71 1.91 -0.40 10.57
C PHE A 71 3.09 -1.29 10.18
N GLU A 72 4.12 -1.45 11.01
CA GLU A 72 5.29 -2.32 10.76
C GLU A 72 4.97 -3.83 10.86
N ASN A 73 3.74 -4.23 10.53
CA ASN A 73 3.35 -5.63 10.47
C ASN A 73 3.56 -6.15 9.03
N LYS A 74 4.79 -6.55 8.72
CA LYS A 74 5.14 -7.13 7.41
C LYS A 74 4.27 -8.33 7.04
N ARG A 75 3.90 -9.17 8.01
CA ARG A 75 3.03 -10.34 7.76
C ARG A 75 1.64 -9.90 7.30
N HIS A 76 1.08 -8.90 7.96
CA HIS A 76 -0.22 -8.33 7.58
C HIS A 76 -0.18 -7.68 6.20
N ALA A 77 0.86 -6.93 5.87
CA ALA A 77 1.02 -6.36 4.52
C ALA A 77 1.07 -7.43 3.42
N ILE A 78 1.80 -8.52 3.66
CA ILE A 78 1.84 -9.70 2.77
C ILE A 78 0.44 -10.31 2.64
N ASP A 79 -0.24 -10.55 3.76
CA ASP A 79 -1.59 -11.13 3.76
C ASP A 79 -2.60 -10.23 3.04
N SER A 80 -2.50 -8.91 3.19
CA SER A 80 -3.34 -7.96 2.46
C SER A 80 -3.14 -8.06 0.94
N HIS A 81 -1.90 -8.20 0.47
CA HIS A 81 -1.65 -8.39 -0.96
C HIS A 81 -2.14 -9.74 -1.48
N ILE A 82 -1.89 -10.84 -0.75
CA ILE A 82 -2.39 -12.17 -1.11
C ILE A 82 -3.91 -12.17 -1.14
N HIS A 83 -4.57 -11.61 -0.12
CA HIS A 83 -6.01 -11.48 -0.07
C HIS A 83 -6.56 -10.66 -1.25
N GLY A 84 -5.87 -9.59 -1.65
CA GLY A 84 -6.22 -8.83 -2.85
C GLY A 84 -6.16 -9.64 -4.14
N LEU A 85 -5.11 -10.45 -4.33
CA LEU A 85 -5.00 -11.38 -5.47
C LEU A 85 -6.10 -12.44 -5.48
N LEU A 86 -6.43 -13.01 -4.31
CA LEU A 86 -7.48 -14.02 -4.20
C LEU A 86 -8.89 -13.45 -4.42
N ASN A 87 -9.06 -12.14 -4.22
CA ASN A 87 -10.35 -11.44 -4.33
C ASN A 87 -10.37 -10.40 -5.46
N LEU A 88 -9.58 -10.61 -6.51
CA LEU A 88 -9.60 -9.74 -7.69
C LEU A 88 -11.03 -9.57 -8.20
N LYS A 89 -11.41 -8.31 -8.45
CA LYS A 89 -12.76 -7.99 -8.89
C LYS A 89 -13.01 -8.58 -10.28
N ARG A 90 -13.98 -9.49 -10.37
CA ARG A 90 -14.40 -10.06 -11.65
C ARG A 90 -14.95 -8.96 -12.57
N MET A 91 -14.57 -9.02 -13.84
CA MET A 91 -15.14 -8.13 -14.85
C MET A 91 -16.62 -8.45 -15.01
N THR A 92 -17.47 -7.42 -14.97
CA THR A 92 -18.92 -7.54 -15.17
C THR A 92 -19.34 -7.19 -16.58
N LYS A 93 -18.48 -6.47 -17.31
CA LYS A 93 -18.70 -6.05 -18.69
C LYS A 93 -17.42 -6.22 -19.49
N LYS A 94 -17.56 -6.60 -20.76
CA LYS A 94 -16.44 -6.61 -21.71
C LYS A 94 -16.10 -5.19 -22.14
N SER A 95 -15.44 -4.43 -21.26
CA SER A 95 -14.98 -3.07 -21.52
C SER A 95 -13.48 -2.94 -21.29
N HIS A 96 -12.82 -2.09 -22.09
CA HIS A 96 -11.40 -1.80 -21.92
C HIS A 96 -11.08 -1.18 -20.55
N LEU A 97 -12.01 -0.43 -19.96
CA LEU A 97 -11.82 0.20 -18.65
C LEU A 97 -11.77 -0.85 -17.54
N GLU A 98 -12.73 -1.78 -17.50
CA GLU A 98 -12.73 -2.85 -16.49
C GLU A 98 -11.52 -3.78 -16.64
N LEU A 99 -11.13 -4.11 -17.88
CA LEU A 99 -9.94 -4.91 -18.13
C LEU A 99 -8.68 -4.22 -17.59
N ARG A 100 -8.52 -2.93 -17.88
CA ARG A 100 -7.38 -2.15 -17.40
C ARG A 100 -7.37 -2.09 -15.88
N SER A 101 -8.50 -1.79 -15.24
CA SER A 101 -8.58 -1.75 -13.78
C SER A 101 -8.24 -3.09 -13.13
N LEU A 102 -8.67 -4.21 -13.71
CA LEU A 102 -8.33 -5.55 -13.22
C LEU A 102 -6.82 -5.83 -13.34
N VAL A 103 -6.20 -5.51 -14.48
CA VAL A 103 -4.75 -5.67 -14.67
C VAL A 103 -3.97 -4.76 -13.73
N ASP A 104 -4.39 -3.51 -13.56
CA ASP A 104 -3.75 -2.55 -12.65
C ASP A 104 -3.85 -3.02 -11.18
N GLU A 105 -5.01 -3.57 -10.77
CA GLU A 105 -5.21 -4.13 -9.43
C GLU A 105 -4.32 -5.36 -9.19
N CYS A 106 -4.30 -6.32 -10.12
CA CYS A 106 -3.43 -7.49 -10.04
C CYS A 106 -1.95 -7.10 -9.98
N SER A 107 -1.52 -6.19 -10.86
CA SER A 107 -0.14 -5.71 -10.93
C SER A 107 0.28 -5.01 -9.64
N LYS A 108 -0.59 -4.17 -9.06
CA LYS A 108 -0.36 -3.54 -7.75
C LYS A 108 -0.04 -4.57 -6.67
N HIS A 109 -0.76 -5.69 -6.62
CA HIS A 109 -0.53 -6.70 -5.60
C HIS A 109 0.75 -7.51 -5.84
N VAL A 110 1.04 -7.87 -7.10
CA VAL A 110 2.29 -8.54 -7.47
C VAL A 110 3.51 -7.67 -7.16
N GLU A 111 3.49 -6.41 -7.56
CA GLU A 111 4.58 -5.46 -7.31
C GLU A 111 4.80 -5.22 -5.81
N GLY A 112 3.72 -5.12 -5.03
CA GLY A 112 3.82 -4.96 -3.58
C GLY A 112 4.43 -6.18 -2.88
N LEU A 113 4.11 -7.39 -3.33
CA LEU A 113 4.75 -8.61 -2.84
C LEU A 113 6.23 -8.68 -3.22
N LYS A 114 6.59 -8.31 -4.45
CA LYS A 114 8.01 -8.21 -4.87
C LYS A 114 8.78 -7.19 -4.01
N PHE A 115 8.19 -6.02 -3.74
CA PHE A 115 8.79 -5.03 -2.85
C PHE A 115 9.01 -5.56 -1.42
N LEU A 116 8.16 -6.48 -0.97
CA LEU A 116 8.26 -7.19 0.30
C LEU A 116 9.16 -8.44 0.24
N GLU A 117 9.99 -8.56 -0.80
CA GLU A 117 10.92 -9.68 -1.03
C GLU A 117 10.19 -11.03 -1.12
N ARG A 118 8.95 -11.01 -1.65
CA ARG A 118 8.13 -12.19 -1.97
C ARG A 118 7.98 -12.32 -3.47
N ASP A 119 9.07 -12.75 -4.11
CA ASP A 119 9.06 -13.11 -5.52
C ASP A 119 8.23 -14.38 -5.78
N PHE A 120 7.78 -14.51 -7.02
CA PHE A 120 7.05 -15.67 -7.49
C PHE A 120 8.00 -16.60 -8.22
N ASP A 121 7.95 -17.89 -7.89
CA ASP A 121 8.53 -18.94 -8.72
C ASP A 121 7.56 -19.29 -9.86
N GLY A 122 7.94 -20.24 -10.73
CA GLY A 122 7.10 -20.59 -11.89
C GLY A 122 5.68 -21.03 -11.51
N VAL A 123 5.54 -21.76 -10.39
CA VAL A 123 4.21 -22.16 -9.90
C VAL A 123 3.43 -20.93 -9.41
N GLY A 124 4.07 -20.03 -8.67
CA GLY A 124 3.47 -18.78 -8.23
C GLY A 124 3.00 -17.90 -9.40
N GLU A 125 3.80 -17.81 -10.46
CA GLU A 125 3.43 -17.08 -11.69
C GLU A 125 2.19 -17.71 -12.34
N ASP A 126 2.16 -19.03 -12.49
CA ASP A 126 1.01 -19.76 -13.02
C ASP A 126 -0.27 -19.53 -12.19
N PHE A 127 -0.15 -19.51 -10.86
CA PHE A 127 -1.27 -19.19 -9.96
C PHE A 127 -1.82 -17.78 -10.21
N VAL A 128 -0.96 -16.77 -10.32
CA VAL A 128 -1.38 -15.39 -10.58
C VAL A 128 -2.06 -15.27 -11.93
N ILE A 129 -1.50 -15.89 -12.98
CA ILE A 129 -2.10 -15.93 -14.31
C ILE A 129 -3.49 -16.58 -14.25
N HIS A 130 -3.62 -17.68 -13.51
CA HIS A 130 -4.90 -18.38 -13.35
C HIS A 130 -5.95 -17.53 -12.60
N LEU A 131 -5.56 -16.83 -11.54
CA LEU A 131 -6.44 -15.92 -10.80
C LEU A 131 -6.93 -14.76 -11.70
N LEU A 132 -6.02 -14.17 -12.47
CA LEU A 132 -6.36 -13.10 -13.41
C LEU A 132 -7.32 -13.60 -14.51
N ALA A 133 -7.06 -14.78 -15.07
CA ALA A 133 -7.94 -15.41 -16.06
C ALA A 133 -9.32 -15.75 -15.47
N ALA A 134 -9.38 -16.22 -14.22
CA ALA A 134 -10.63 -16.48 -13.51
C ALA A 134 -11.44 -15.19 -13.28
N ALA A 135 -10.78 -14.06 -13.05
CA ALA A 135 -11.42 -12.76 -12.93
C ALA A 135 -11.89 -12.17 -14.28
N LEU A 136 -11.28 -12.58 -15.39
CA LEU A 136 -11.68 -12.21 -16.75
C LEU A 136 -12.98 -12.92 -17.20
N HIS A 137 -13.16 -14.17 -16.79
CA HIS A 137 -14.33 -14.95 -17.16
C HIS A 137 -15.57 -14.49 -16.36
N ASN A 138 -16.53 -13.88 -17.08
CA ASN A 138 -17.92 -13.90 -16.64
C ASN A 138 -18.41 -15.34 -16.80
N ASP A 139 -18.68 -16.05 -15.71
CA ASP A 139 -19.60 -17.18 -15.79
C ASP A 139 -20.99 -16.63 -16.15
N VAL A 140 -21.21 -16.42 -17.45
CA VAL A 140 -22.54 -16.60 -18.05
C VAL A 140 -22.64 -18.08 -18.42
N ARG A 141 -22.50 -18.95 -17.43
CA ARG A 141 -22.94 -20.33 -17.53
C ARG A 141 -24.27 -20.40 -16.78
N HIS A 142 -25.34 -20.50 -17.57
CA HIS A 142 -26.74 -20.71 -17.19
C HIS A 142 -27.56 -19.46 -16.84
N MET A 143 -28.19 -18.88 -17.87
CA MET A 143 -29.65 -18.71 -17.92
C MET A 143 -30.12 -18.70 -19.37
#